data_AF-A0A821J1M7-F1
#
_entry.id   AF-A0A821J1M7-F1
#
_cell.length_a   1.000
_cell.length_b   1.000
_cell.length_c   1.000
_cell.angle_alpha   90.00
_cell.angle_beta   90.00
_cell.angle_gamma   90.00
#
_symmetry.space_group_name_H-M   'P 1'
#
loop_
_entity.id
_entity.type
_entity.pdbx_description
1 polymer ?
#
loop_
_entity_poly.entity_id
_entity_poly.type
_entity_poly.pdbx_seq_one_letter_code
_entity_poly.pdbx_strand_id
1 'polypeptide(L)'
;MLIYMSLRHLGHSSRDIESFLTSIGGMTIKTCHKWTNILVNKDFDEFTIEERGRKRGDSFWDCYSDLELEANQFVYQECSKTDATFAAETLARFIEQLFYELNNQKKVDQQLVRSLESCKLDLRRFGAKYTANSSRPYFLGYEREDVVKHRKEFVKYFIEHEQHFYTITNDVVPQWKIPTTDPIILLCHDESAYKCGEIAAKRWIMPDNAPFYNKGRGRSIMCSDLLVMHPSGPFFSLTDKEYSEALKKISEFKV
;
A
#
# COMPACT_ATOMS: atom_id res chain seq x y z
N MET A 1 -36.48 -16.95 21.09
CA MET A 1 -36.51 -15.60 20.47
C MET A 1 -37.24 -14.59 21.36
N LEU A 2 -38.56 -14.67 21.59
CA LEU A 2 -39.27 -13.72 22.45
C LEU A 2 -38.68 -13.61 23.86
N ILE A 3 -38.36 -14.74 24.48
CA ILE A 3 -37.67 -14.80 25.78
C ILE A 3 -36.32 -14.07 25.75
N TYR A 4 -35.52 -14.29 24.69
CA TYR A 4 -34.25 -13.59 24.50
C TYR A 4 -34.44 -12.08 24.37
N MET A 5 -35.40 -11.63 23.55
CA MET A 5 -35.74 -10.22 23.37
C MET A 5 -36.17 -9.57 24.69
N SER A 6 -37.03 -10.23 25.46
CA SER A 6 -37.47 -9.75 26.77
C SER A 6 -36.31 -9.63 27.75
N LEU A 7 -35.43 -10.64 27.82
CA LEU A 7 -34.27 -10.59 28.72
C LEU A 7 -33.27 -9.50 28.32
N ARG A 8 -33.05 -9.29 27.02
CA ARG A 8 -32.24 -8.17 26.52
C ARG A 8 -32.88 -6.81 26.84
N HIS A 9 -34.20 -6.69 26.69
CA HIS A 9 -34.94 -5.47 27.04
C HIS A 9 -34.85 -5.15 28.54
N LEU A 10 -34.84 -6.18 29.39
CA LEU A 10 -34.65 -6.07 30.84
C LEU A 10 -33.18 -5.85 31.26
N GLY A 11 -32.25 -5.73 30.31
CA GLY A 11 -30.85 -5.39 30.57
C GLY A 11 -29.98 -6.55 31.06
N HIS A 12 -30.42 -7.80 30.91
CA HIS A 12 -29.60 -8.96 31.28
C HIS A 12 -28.38 -9.13 30.36
N SER A 13 -27.26 -9.55 30.96
CA SER A 13 -26.03 -9.80 30.20
C SER A 13 -26.19 -10.99 29.26
N SER A 14 -25.44 -11.00 28.15
CA SER A 14 -25.44 -12.11 27.20
C SER A 14 -25.14 -13.47 27.86
N ARG A 15 -24.28 -13.49 28.89
CA ARG A 15 -23.91 -14.71 29.61
C ARG A 15 -25.06 -15.26 30.45
N ASP A 16 -25.78 -14.38 31.16
CA ASP A 16 -26.93 -14.80 31.98
C ASP A 16 -28.05 -15.33 31.10
N ILE A 17 -28.26 -14.67 29.96
CA ILE A 17 -29.23 -15.08 28.96
C ILE A 17 -28.84 -16.43 28.36
N GLU A 18 -27.57 -16.64 28.01
CA GLU A 18 -27.09 -17.91 27.48
C GLU A 18 -27.24 -19.05 28.50
N SER A 19 -26.89 -18.80 29.77
CA SER A 19 -27.06 -19.77 30.85
C SER A 19 -28.54 -20.12 31.06
N PHE A 20 -29.42 -19.12 31.06
CA PHE A 20 -30.86 -19.31 31.19
C PHE A 20 -31.46 -20.05 29.99
N LEU A 21 -31.12 -19.65 28.76
CA LEU A 21 -31.61 -20.32 27.56
C LEU A 21 -31.15 -21.78 27.53
N THR A 22 -29.90 -22.06 27.95
CA THR A 22 -29.38 -23.43 28.04
C THR A 22 -30.14 -24.24 29.09
N SER A 23 -30.46 -23.65 30.26
CA SER A 23 -31.16 -24.36 31.33
C SER A 23 -32.59 -24.77 30.97
N ILE A 24 -33.25 -24.03 30.08
CA ILE A 24 -34.59 -24.35 29.57
C ILE A 24 -34.56 -25.18 28.27
N GLY A 25 -33.39 -25.65 27.83
CA GLY A 25 -33.25 -26.37 26.55
C GLY A 25 -33.55 -25.51 25.33
N GLY A 26 -33.40 -24.19 25.46
CA GLY A 26 -33.62 -23.20 24.41
C GLY A 26 -32.49 -23.16 23.38
N MET A 27 -32.73 -22.39 22.32
CA MET A 27 -31.72 -22.13 21.29
C MET A 27 -30.54 -21.34 21.86
N THR A 28 -29.35 -21.53 21.27
CA THR A 28 -28.16 -20.76 21.65
C THR A 28 -28.40 -19.26 21.51
N ILE A 29 -27.64 -18.47 22.27
CA ILE A 29 -27.75 -17.01 22.22
C ILE A 29 -27.50 -16.48 20.80
N LYS A 30 -26.57 -17.09 20.05
CA LYS A 30 -26.27 -16.74 18.66
C LYS A 30 -27.50 -16.90 17.77
N THR A 31 -28.14 -18.07 17.86
CA THR A 31 -29.36 -18.37 17.10
C THR A 31 -30.50 -17.43 17.50
N CYS A 32 -30.71 -17.19 18.80
CA CYS A 32 -31.73 -16.26 19.27
C CYS A 32 -31.50 -14.82 18.79
N HIS A 33 -30.25 -14.35 18.80
CA HIS A 33 -29.89 -13.01 18.33
C HIS A 33 -30.15 -12.86 16.82
N LYS A 34 -29.74 -13.84 16.01
CA LYS A 34 -30.03 -13.88 14.57
C LYS A 34 -31.52 -13.74 14.28
N TRP A 35 -32.34 -14.64 14.84
CA TRP A 35 -33.78 -14.62 14.58
C TRP A 35 -34.44 -13.32 15.06
N THR A 36 -33.91 -12.73 16.13
CA THR A 36 -34.35 -11.42 16.61
C THR A 36 -34.06 -10.33 15.59
N ASN A 37 -32.86 -10.28 15.01
CA ASN A 37 -32.51 -9.28 14.01
C ASN A 37 -33.36 -9.42 12.74
N ILE A 38 -33.57 -10.65 12.27
CA ILE A 38 -34.46 -10.93 11.12
C ILE A 38 -35.88 -10.42 11.41
N LEU A 39 -36.42 -10.73 12.60
CA LEU A 39 -37.75 -10.28 13.02
C LEU A 39 -37.84 -8.74 13.11
N VAL A 40 -36.85 -8.08 13.73
CA VAL A 40 -36.83 -6.62 13.93
C VAL A 40 -36.70 -5.89 12.60
N ASN A 41 -35.86 -6.40 11.70
CA ASN A 41 -35.63 -5.82 10.38
C ASN A 41 -36.73 -6.16 9.37
N LYS A 42 -37.73 -6.97 9.78
CA LYS A 42 -38.83 -7.46 8.93
C LYS A 42 -38.34 -8.19 7.68
N ASP A 43 -37.19 -8.85 7.77
CA ASP A 43 -36.60 -9.63 6.68
C ASP A 43 -37.23 -11.03 6.65
N PHE A 44 -38.54 -11.07 6.42
CA PHE A 44 -39.32 -12.30 6.49
C PHE A 44 -39.04 -13.28 5.34
N ASP A 45 -38.39 -12.80 4.29
CA ASP A 45 -37.95 -13.64 3.18
C ASP A 45 -37.01 -14.74 3.72
N GLU A 46 -36.14 -14.43 4.68
CA GLU A 46 -35.24 -15.43 5.30
C GLU A 46 -35.98 -16.49 6.15
N PHE A 47 -37.21 -16.23 6.62
CA PHE A 47 -38.05 -17.26 7.26
C PHE A 47 -38.70 -18.21 6.25
N THR A 48 -38.93 -17.74 5.02
CA THR A 48 -39.67 -18.47 3.99
C THR A 48 -38.77 -19.24 3.02
N ILE A 49 -37.47 -18.96 3.02
CA ILE A 49 -36.49 -19.65 2.18
C ILE A 49 -36.21 -21.05 2.77
N GLU A 50 -36.92 -22.07 2.27
CA GLU A 50 -36.56 -23.50 2.45
C GLU A 50 -35.32 -23.85 1.60
N GLU A 51 -34.17 -23.28 1.91
CA GLU A 51 -32.90 -23.62 1.24
C GLU A 51 -32.30 -24.92 1.83
N ARG A 52 -32.86 -26.07 1.42
CA ARG A 52 -32.16 -27.36 1.57
C ARG A 52 -30.86 -27.32 0.76
N GLY A 53 -29.71 -27.32 1.45
CA GLY A 53 -28.42 -27.73 0.88
C GLY A 53 -27.32 -26.67 0.77
N ARG A 54 -27.56 -25.40 1.14
CA ARG A 54 -26.47 -24.42 1.31
C ARG A 54 -26.36 -24.05 2.79
N LYS A 55 -25.29 -24.53 3.44
CA LYS A 55 -24.86 -23.95 4.72
C LYS A 55 -24.39 -22.52 4.45
N ARG A 56 -25.30 -21.54 4.47
CA ARG A 56 -24.93 -20.20 4.91
C ARG A 56 -24.71 -20.31 6.41
N GLY A 57 -23.48 -20.67 6.81
CA GLY A 57 -23.07 -20.41 8.18
C GLY A 57 -23.18 -18.91 8.42
N ASP A 58 -23.68 -18.52 9.59
CA ASP A 58 -23.74 -17.10 9.97
C ASP A 58 -22.38 -16.46 9.70
N SER A 59 -22.39 -15.33 8.99
CA SER A 59 -21.17 -14.57 8.78
C SER A 59 -20.68 -14.11 10.16
N PHE A 60 -19.35 -14.06 10.33
CA PHE A 60 -18.77 -13.57 11.59
C PHE A 60 -19.36 -12.21 12.01
N TRP A 61 -19.63 -11.35 11.04
CA TRP A 61 -20.20 -10.02 11.25
C TRP A 61 -21.68 -10.06 11.65
N ASP A 62 -22.43 -11.09 11.24
CA ASP A 62 -23.84 -11.27 11.64
C ASP A 62 -23.96 -11.54 13.15
N CYS A 63 -22.91 -12.10 13.76
CA CYS A 63 -22.82 -12.32 15.21
C CYS A 63 -22.21 -11.14 15.98
N TYR A 64 -21.49 -10.25 15.30
CA TYR A 64 -20.69 -9.18 15.91
C TYR A 64 -20.79 -7.88 15.07
N SER A 65 -22.01 -7.35 14.93
CA SER A 65 -22.29 -6.14 14.13
C SER A 65 -21.56 -4.91 14.64
N ASP A 66 -21.44 -4.77 15.96
CA ASP A 66 -20.73 -3.64 16.57
C ASP A 66 -19.23 -3.68 16.23
N LEU A 67 -18.66 -4.89 16.21
CA LEU A 67 -17.28 -5.13 15.79
C LEU A 67 -17.09 -4.82 14.30
N GLU A 68 -18.09 -5.08 13.45
CA GLU A 68 -18.04 -4.71 12.02
C GLU A 68 -17.91 -3.20 11.85
N LEU A 69 -18.69 -2.42 12.59
CA LEU A 69 -18.66 -0.96 12.52
C LEU A 69 -17.29 -0.40 12.93
N GLU A 70 -16.74 -0.87 14.05
CA GLU A 70 -15.43 -0.45 14.54
C GLU A 70 -14.30 -0.88 13.60
N ALA A 71 -14.34 -2.11 13.09
CA ALA A 71 -13.37 -2.61 12.13
C ALA A 71 -13.37 -1.80 10.83
N ASN A 72 -14.55 -1.43 10.33
CA ASN A 72 -14.66 -0.61 9.13
C ASN A 72 -14.08 0.80 9.35
N GLN A 73 -14.40 1.44 10.49
CA GLN A 73 -13.83 2.74 10.85
C GLN A 73 -12.31 2.68 10.99
N PHE A 74 -11.78 1.62 11.62
CA PHE A 74 -10.34 1.39 11.74
C PHE A 74 -9.67 1.25 10.36
N VAL A 75 -10.25 0.46 9.46
CA VAL A 75 -9.75 0.28 8.09
C VAL A 75 -9.70 1.61 7.35
N TYR A 76 -10.75 2.42 7.45
CA TYR A 76 -10.80 3.75 6.83
C TYR A 76 -9.66 4.64 7.34
N GLN A 77 -9.45 4.69 8.66
CA GLN A 77 -8.39 5.47 9.29
C GLN A 77 -7.00 5.00 8.86
N GLU A 78 -6.72 3.69 8.92
CA GLU A 78 -5.41 3.14 8.55
C GLU A 78 -5.09 3.32 7.06
N CYS A 79 -6.07 3.12 6.17
CA CYS A 79 -5.89 3.34 4.73
C CYS A 79 -5.64 4.82 4.39
N SER A 80 -6.10 5.74 5.24
CA SER A 80 -5.91 7.17 5.09
C SER A 80 -4.54 7.67 5.57
N LYS A 81 -3.72 6.79 6.18
CA LYS A 81 -2.38 7.17 6.64
C LYS A 81 -1.35 7.22 5.50
N THR A 82 -0.41 8.14 5.67
CA THR A 82 0.69 8.41 4.70
C THR A 82 1.86 7.42 4.78
N ASP A 83 1.95 6.60 5.83
CA ASP A 83 3.04 5.65 6.06
C ASP A 83 2.91 4.34 5.28
N ALA A 84 1.70 4.02 4.79
CA ALA A 84 1.42 2.90 3.90
C ALA A 84 1.85 1.51 4.44
N THR A 85 1.88 1.35 5.76
CA THR A 85 2.26 0.09 6.43
C THR A 85 1.08 -0.84 6.71
N PHE A 86 -0.15 -0.41 6.39
CA PHE A 86 -1.36 -1.14 6.72
C PHE A 86 -1.47 -2.48 5.96
N ALA A 87 -1.64 -3.57 6.71
CA ALA A 87 -1.76 -4.92 6.19
C ALA A 87 -2.98 -5.65 6.78
N ALA A 88 -3.39 -6.75 6.14
CA ALA A 88 -4.48 -7.59 6.63
C ALA A 88 -4.18 -8.17 8.04
N GLU A 89 -2.91 -8.35 8.39
CA GLU A 89 -2.50 -8.76 9.73
C GLU A 89 -2.84 -7.70 10.79
N THR A 90 -2.68 -6.42 10.46
CA THR A 90 -3.04 -5.31 11.35
C THR A 90 -4.54 -5.35 11.66
N LEU A 91 -5.38 -5.58 10.65
CA LEU A 91 -6.83 -5.75 10.84
C LEU A 91 -7.15 -7.00 11.69
N ALA A 92 -6.49 -8.12 11.43
CA ALA A 92 -6.73 -9.35 12.18
C ALA A 92 -6.43 -9.18 13.68
N ARG A 93 -5.32 -8.49 14.01
CA ARG A 93 -4.94 -8.18 15.40
C ARG A 93 -5.93 -7.22 16.07
N PHE A 94 -6.40 -6.22 15.33
CA PHE A 94 -7.42 -5.29 15.82
C PHE A 94 -8.74 -6.00 16.15
N ILE A 95 -9.24 -6.85 15.24
CA ILE A 95 -10.46 -7.64 15.43
C ILE A 95 -10.32 -8.58 16.62
N GLU A 96 -9.17 -9.23 16.75
CA GLU A 96 -8.87 -10.13 17.86
C GLU A 96 -8.95 -9.42 19.21
N GLN A 97 -8.33 -8.24 19.33
CA GLN A 97 -8.35 -7.46 20.56
C GLN A 97 -9.79 -7.12 20.97
N LEU A 98 -10.57 -6.53 20.06
CA LEU A 98 -11.97 -6.16 20.32
C LEU A 98 -12.83 -7.38 20.66
N PHE A 99 -12.62 -8.51 19.97
CA PHE A 99 -13.37 -9.73 20.21
C PHE A 99 -13.19 -10.23 21.65
N TYR A 100 -11.95 -10.24 22.16
CA TYR A 100 -11.66 -10.69 23.51
C TYR A 100 -12.15 -9.70 24.57
N GLU A 101 -12.05 -8.39 24.30
CA GLU A 101 -12.59 -7.34 25.17
C GLU A 101 -14.13 -7.46 25.30
N LEU A 102 -14.84 -7.60 24.18
CA LEU A 102 -16.30 -7.73 24.15
C LEU A 102 -16.81 -9.00 24.84
N ASN A 103 -16.09 -10.11 24.68
CA ASN A 103 -16.47 -11.39 25.29
C ASN A 103 -15.90 -11.57 26.71
N ASN A 104 -15.10 -10.63 27.21
CA ASN A 104 -14.38 -10.70 28.48
C ASN A 104 -13.61 -12.04 28.65
N GLN A 105 -12.97 -12.47 27.57
CA GLN A 105 -12.22 -13.73 27.49
C GLN A 105 -10.73 -13.44 27.35
N LYS A 106 -9.88 -14.31 27.91
CA LYS A 106 -8.44 -14.26 27.67
C LYS A 106 -8.09 -15.17 26.51
N LYS A 107 -7.16 -14.71 25.67
CA LYS A 107 -6.59 -15.51 24.58
C LYS A 107 -5.88 -16.74 25.16
N VAL A 108 -6.30 -17.94 24.74
CA VAL A 108 -5.76 -19.23 25.20
C VAL A 108 -4.86 -19.89 24.14
N ASP A 109 -5.14 -19.63 22.87
CA ASP A 109 -4.44 -20.16 21.69
C ASP A 109 -3.67 -19.03 20.99
N GLN A 110 -2.66 -19.35 20.18
CA GLN A 110 -2.00 -18.44 19.25
C GLN A 110 -2.82 -18.15 17.97
N GLN A 111 -3.86 -18.95 17.66
CA GLN A 111 -4.72 -18.72 16.49
C GLN A 111 -5.43 -17.36 16.54
N LEU A 112 -5.57 -16.74 15.37
CA LEU A 112 -6.31 -15.51 15.19
C LEU A 112 -7.82 -15.81 15.19
N VAL A 113 -8.60 -14.96 15.86
CA VAL A 113 -10.08 -14.99 15.82
C VAL A 113 -10.60 -14.96 14.38
N ARG A 114 -9.94 -14.17 13.52
CA ARG A 114 -10.24 -14.06 12.10
C ARG A 114 -8.98 -14.25 11.28
N SER A 115 -9.02 -15.19 10.33
CA SER A 115 -7.84 -15.53 9.53
C SER A 115 -7.41 -14.37 8.62
N LEU A 116 -6.13 -14.37 8.22
CA LEU A 116 -5.59 -13.35 7.31
C LEU A 116 -6.34 -13.31 5.97
N GLU A 117 -6.73 -14.47 5.44
CA GLU A 117 -7.50 -14.55 4.19
C GLU A 117 -8.91 -13.98 4.36
N SER A 118 -9.56 -14.21 5.51
CA SER A 118 -10.86 -13.59 5.81
C SER A 118 -10.72 -12.07 5.90
N CYS A 119 -9.68 -11.58 6.57
CA CYS A 119 -9.42 -10.14 6.69
C CYS A 119 -9.17 -9.49 5.32
N LYS A 120 -8.52 -10.16 4.37
CA LYS A 120 -8.39 -9.65 2.99
C LYS A 120 -9.74 -9.54 2.28
N LEU A 121 -10.66 -10.48 2.52
CA LEU A 121 -12.02 -10.41 2.00
C LEU A 121 -12.81 -9.26 2.66
N ASP A 122 -12.64 -9.08 3.97
CA ASP A 122 -13.28 -7.98 4.71
C ASP A 122 -12.80 -6.61 4.22
N LEU A 123 -11.49 -6.46 3.99
CA LEU A 123 -10.94 -5.22 3.41
C LEU A 123 -11.63 -4.87 2.10
N ARG A 124 -11.87 -5.87 1.23
CA ARG A 124 -12.62 -5.65 -0.02
C ARG A 124 -14.09 -5.33 0.23
N ARG A 125 -14.73 -6.02 1.20
CA ARG A 125 -16.12 -5.76 1.61
C ARG A 125 -16.30 -4.33 2.12
N PHE A 126 -15.32 -3.82 2.87
CA PHE A 126 -15.29 -2.44 3.37
C PHE A 126 -14.91 -1.41 2.29
N GLY A 127 -14.64 -1.84 1.06
CA GLY A 127 -14.39 -0.96 -0.08
C GLY A 127 -12.91 -0.67 -0.36
N ALA A 128 -11.98 -1.20 0.43
CA ALA A 128 -10.55 -1.04 0.20
C ALA A 128 -10.08 -1.86 -1.01
N LYS A 129 -9.19 -1.27 -1.82
CA LYS A 129 -8.60 -1.92 -2.98
C LYS A 129 -7.11 -2.11 -2.78
N TYR A 130 -6.62 -3.32 -3.09
CA TYR A 130 -5.20 -3.61 -3.09
C TYR A 130 -4.58 -3.23 -4.44
N THR A 131 -3.92 -2.08 -4.51
CA THR A 131 -3.47 -1.47 -5.77
C THR A 131 -1.99 -1.10 -5.73
N ALA A 132 -1.40 -0.95 -6.92
CA ALA A 132 -0.02 -0.50 -7.06
C ALA A 132 0.12 0.97 -6.65
N ASN A 133 1.26 1.30 -6.06
CA ASN A 133 1.55 2.64 -5.58
C ASN A 133 1.97 3.57 -6.75
N SER A 134 0.99 4.00 -7.55
CA SER A 134 1.20 4.82 -8.76
C SER A 134 0.98 6.32 -8.54
N SER A 135 0.48 6.76 -7.38
CA SER A 135 0.24 8.17 -7.08
C SER A 135 1.55 8.90 -6.79
N ARG A 136 2.27 9.26 -7.85
CA ARG A 136 3.54 10.00 -7.77
C ARG A 136 3.28 11.51 -7.97
N PRO A 137 3.56 12.37 -6.97
CA PRO A 137 3.48 13.84 -7.10
C PRO A 137 4.31 14.41 -8.24
N TYR A 138 5.33 13.65 -8.66
CA TYR A 138 6.30 14.03 -9.67
C TYR A 138 5.66 14.38 -11.02
N PHE A 139 4.52 13.82 -11.41
CA PHE A 139 3.94 14.07 -12.73
C PHE A 139 3.49 15.52 -12.97
N LEU A 140 3.06 16.24 -11.93
CA LEU A 140 2.52 17.60 -12.08
C LEU A 140 3.58 18.64 -12.46
N GLY A 141 4.86 18.40 -12.14
CA GLY A 141 5.95 19.33 -12.45
C GLY A 141 6.49 19.20 -13.88
N TYR A 142 6.42 18.00 -14.48
CA TYR A 142 7.05 17.70 -15.78
C TYR A 142 6.30 18.30 -16.96
N GLU A 143 5.01 18.58 -16.78
CA GLU A 143 4.11 19.10 -17.81
C GLU A 143 3.88 20.61 -17.70
N ARG A 144 4.53 21.28 -16.74
CA ARG A 144 4.49 22.74 -16.66
C ARG A 144 5.01 23.34 -17.95
N GLU A 145 4.34 24.38 -18.42
CA GLU A 145 4.60 24.99 -19.73
C GLU A 145 6.05 25.47 -19.88
N ASP A 146 6.63 26.06 -18.84
CA ASP A 146 8.02 26.51 -18.81
C ASP A 146 9.01 25.34 -18.91
N VAL A 147 8.75 24.24 -18.20
CA VAL A 147 9.57 23.02 -18.26
C VAL A 147 9.49 22.36 -19.64
N VAL A 148 8.31 22.30 -20.23
CA VAL A 148 8.10 21.75 -21.57
C VAL A 148 8.79 22.61 -22.64
N LYS A 149 8.69 23.94 -22.52
CA LYS A 149 9.38 24.87 -23.43
C LYS A 149 10.89 24.67 -23.38
N HIS A 150 11.48 24.64 -22.18
CA HIS A 150 12.91 24.42 -22.01
C HIS A 150 13.37 23.07 -22.59
N ARG A 151 12.60 22.00 -22.37
CA ARG A 151 12.91 20.68 -22.94
C ARG A 151 12.92 20.70 -24.47
N LYS A 152 11.98 21.41 -25.10
CA LYS A 152 11.95 21.57 -26.56
C LYS A 152 13.17 22.31 -27.08
N GLU A 153 13.57 23.40 -26.41
CA GLU A 153 14.78 24.17 -26.75
C GLU A 153 16.05 23.31 -26.60
N PHE A 154 16.15 22.55 -25.50
CA PHE A 154 17.27 21.63 -25.25
C PHE A 154 17.38 20.54 -26.33
N VAL A 155 16.28 19.84 -26.65
CA VAL A 155 16.29 18.81 -27.70
C VAL A 155 16.65 19.41 -29.06
N LYS A 156 16.11 20.59 -29.39
CA LYS A 156 16.43 21.29 -30.63
C LYS A 156 17.94 21.57 -30.74
N TYR A 157 18.57 22.06 -29.68
CA TYR A 157 20.01 22.29 -29.62
C TYR A 157 20.82 21.03 -29.96
N PHE A 158 20.47 19.88 -29.37
CA PHE A 158 21.17 18.62 -29.63
C PHE A 158 21.05 18.15 -31.08
N ILE A 159 19.87 18.31 -31.69
CA ILE A 159 19.64 17.94 -33.09
C ILE A 159 20.44 18.85 -34.02
N GLU A 160 20.45 20.16 -33.78
CA GLU A 160 21.16 21.13 -34.62
C GLU A 160 22.69 21.00 -34.54
N HIS A 161 23.20 20.41 -33.46
CA HIS A 161 24.63 20.23 -33.21
C HIS A 161 25.06 18.76 -33.24
N GLU A 162 24.25 17.87 -33.79
CA GLU A 162 24.52 16.42 -33.78
C GLU A 162 25.90 16.07 -34.38
N GLN A 163 26.35 16.82 -35.39
CA GLN A 163 27.65 16.66 -36.04
C GLN A 163 28.86 16.88 -35.11
N HIS A 164 28.67 17.50 -33.95
CA HIS A 164 29.71 17.77 -32.96
C HIS A 164 29.79 16.70 -31.88
N PHE A 165 28.77 15.84 -31.72
CA PHE A 165 28.73 14.89 -30.61
C PHE A 165 29.12 13.48 -31.04
N TYR A 166 29.71 12.74 -30.10
CA TYR A 166 29.79 11.28 -30.19
C TYR A 166 28.43 10.70 -29.84
N THR A 167 27.82 9.97 -30.78
CA THR A 167 26.52 9.32 -30.58
C THR A 167 26.59 7.86 -31.00
N ILE A 168 25.50 7.12 -30.79
CA ILE A 168 25.42 5.68 -31.10
C ILE A 168 24.32 5.48 -32.14
N THR A 169 24.57 4.64 -33.14
CA THR A 169 23.57 4.29 -34.15
C THR A 169 22.47 3.41 -33.59
N ASN A 170 21.29 3.44 -34.21
CA ASN A 170 20.13 2.63 -33.81
C ASN A 170 20.06 1.28 -34.56
N ASP A 171 21.22 0.74 -34.94
CA ASP A 171 21.31 -0.52 -35.66
C ASP A 171 21.17 -1.72 -34.70
N VAL A 172 20.95 -2.93 -35.25
CA VAL A 172 20.87 -4.19 -34.46
C VAL A 172 22.13 -4.39 -33.61
N VAL A 173 23.29 -3.97 -34.12
CA VAL A 173 24.53 -3.84 -33.36
C VAL A 173 24.89 -2.36 -33.33
N PRO A 174 24.71 -1.67 -32.19
CA PRO A 174 24.95 -0.23 -32.10
C PRO A 174 26.42 0.10 -32.37
N GLN A 175 26.69 1.09 -33.21
CA GLN A 175 28.04 1.56 -33.53
C GLN A 175 28.22 3.03 -33.12
N TRP A 176 29.46 3.42 -32.83
CA TRP A 176 29.79 4.82 -32.55
C TRP A 176 29.72 5.67 -33.83
N LYS A 177 28.94 6.73 -33.78
CA LYS A 177 28.98 7.83 -34.73
C LYS A 177 29.99 8.85 -34.23
N ILE A 178 31.05 9.05 -35.02
CA ILE A 178 32.12 9.98 -34.73
C ILE A 178 31.71 11.36 -35.27
N PRO A 179 31.93 12.45 -34.51
CA PRO A 179 31.62 13.79 -34.98
C PRO A 179 32.43 14.16 -36.24
N THR A 180 31.80 14.90 -37.13
CA THR A 180 32.39 15.33 -38.41
C THR A 180 32.97 16.75 -38.35
N THR A 181 32.70 17.48 -37.28
CA THR A 181 33.14 18.85 -37.03
C THR A 181 33.50 18.99 -35.55
N ASP A 182 34.36 19.96 -35.20
CA ASP A 182 34.83 20.30 -33.84
C ASP A 182 34.17 19.48 -32.71
N PRO A 183 34.83 18.41 -32.22
CA PRO A 183 34.20 17.43 -31.36
C PRO A 183 33.89 17.99 -29.97
N ILE A 184 32.69 17.69 -29.48
CA ILE A 184 32.21 17.99 -28.14
C ILE A 184 31.92 16.67 -27.41
N ILE A 185 32.54 16.49 -26.25
CA ILE A 185 32.34 15.32 -25.40
C ILE A 185 31.18 15.59 -24.45
N LEU A 186 30.17 14.70 -24.45
CA LEU A 186 29.04 14.78 -23.53
C LEU A 186 29.36 14.03 -22.23
N LEU A 187 29.12 14.71 -21.11
CA LEU A 187 29.14 14.15 -19.77
C LEU A 187 27.71 14.10 -19.26
N CYS A 188 27.17 12.89 -19.14
CA CYS A 188 25.88 12.64 -18.55
C CYS A 188 26.07 12.30 -17.07
N HIS A 189 25.26 12.88 -16.21
CA HIS A 189 25.28 12.64 -14.78
C HIS A 189 23.91 12.15 -14.35
N ASP A 190 23.87 11.11 -13.52
CA ASP A 190 22.63 10.69 -12.86
C ASP A 190 22.87 10.45 -11.37
N GLU A 191 21.87 10.83 -10.58
CA GLU A 191 21.84 10.62 -9.14
C GLU A 191 20.66 9.73 -8.77
N SER A 192 20.98 8.57 -8.22
CA SER A 192 20.00 7.62 -7.73
C SER A 192 20.11 7.48 -6.21
N ALA A 193 18.98 7.70 -5.52
CA ALA A 193 18.89 7.51 -4.08
C ALA A 193 18.21 6.18 -3.76
N TYR A 194 18.98 5.23 -3.24
CA TYR A 194 18.48 3.94 -2.74
C TYR A 194 18.14 4.06 -1.27
N LYS A 195 16.95 3.66 -0.87
CA LYS A 195 16.49 3.77 0.52
C LYS A 195 16.28 2.39 1.14
N CYS A 196 16.78 2.18 2.35
CA CYS A 196 16.35 1.05 3.16
C CYS A 196 14.90 1.29 3.63
N GLY A 197 14.09 0.23 3.67
CA GLY A 197 12.69 0.34 4.09
C GLY A 197 11.79 0.96 3.02
N GLU A 198 12.02 0.62 1.75
CA GLU A 198 11.07 0.99 0.70
C GLU A 198 9.66 0.51 1.06
N ILE A 199 8.71 1.40 0.81
CA ILE A 199 7.30 1.10 1.02
C ILE A 199 6.90 0.01 0.04
N ALA A 200 6.07 -0.93 0.50
CA ALA A 200 5.56 -2.00 -0.34
C ALA A 200 4.99 -1.45 -1.65
N ALA A 201 5.34 -2.10 -2.77
CA ALA A 201 4.90 -1.67 -4.10
C ALA A 201 3.38 -1.66 -4.27
N LYS A 202 2.66 -2.40 -3.41
CA LYS A 202 1.19 -2.46 -3.35
C LYS A 202 0.72 -2.24 -1.91
N ARG A 203 -0.43 -1.59 -1.76
CA ARG A 203 -1.08 -1.34 -0.46
C ARG A 203 -2.59 -1.36 -0.58
N TRP A 204 -3.27 -1.47 0.56
CA TRP A 204 -4.71 -1.26 0.66
C TRP A 204 -5.01 0.24 0.68
N ILE A 205 -5.95 0.67 -0.17
CA ILE A 205 -6.32 2.08 -0.34
C ILE A 205 -7.84 2.20 -0.43
N MET A 206 -8.38 3.24 0.20
CA MET A 206 -9.77 3.66 -0.01
C MET A 206 -9.84 4.54 -1.27
N PRO A 207 -10.63 4.19 -2.29
CA PRO A 207 -10.63 4.88 -3.59
C PRO A 207 -10.91 6.39 -3.52
N ASP A 208 -11.70 6.79 -2.54
CA ASP A 208 -12.15 8.15 -2.24
C ASP A 208 -11.14 8.95 -1.40
N ASN A 209 -10.18 8.28 -0.76
CA ASN A 209 -9.23 8.92 0.15
C ASN A 209 -7.83 8.30 0.05
N ALA A 210 -7.22 8.40 -1.13
CA ALA A 210 -5.86 7.91 -1.36
C ALA A 210 -4.82 8.98 -0.95
N PRO A 211 -4.18 8.89 0.23
CA PRO A 211 -3.20 9.90 0.64
C PRO A 211 -1.92 9.81 -0.21
N PHE A 212 -1.28 10.96 -0.43
CA PHE A 212 0.13 10.98 -0.81
C PHE A 212 0.95 10.33 0.29
N TYR A 213 1.83 9.41 -0.08
CA TYR A 213 2.65 8.70 0.90
C TYR A 213 3.96 9.45 1.14
N ASN A 214 4.47 9.32 2.37
CA ASN A 214 5.78 9.85 2.70
C ASN A 214 6.86 9.06 1.97
N LYS A 215 7.95 9.72 1.57
CA LYS A 215 9.14 9.00 1.09
C LYS A 215 9.58 8.02 2.20
N GLY A 216 9.94 6.79 1.81
CA GLY A 216 10.24 5.68 2.72
C GLY A 216 11.13 6.09 3.90
N ARG A 217 10.81 5.55 5.10
CA ARG A 217 11.52 5.83 6.35
C ARG A 217 12.73 4.90 6.44
N GLY A 218 13.93 5.44 6.25
CA GLY A 218 15.16 4.68 6.43
C GLY A 218 16.40 5.42 5.95
N ARG A 219 17.57 4.79 6.18
CA ARG A 219 18.85 5.29 5.66
C ARG A 219 18.82 5.26 4.14
N SER A 220 19.36 6.31 3.52
CA SER A 220 19.51 6.40 2.07
C SER A 220 20.98 6.33 1.69
N ILE A 221 21.29 5.56 0.65
CA ILE A 221 22.55 5.62 -0.08
C ILE A 221 22.28 6.44 -1.33
N MET A 222 23.03 7.51 -1.51
CA MET A 222 23.03 8.29 -2.75
C MET A 222 24.18 7.77 -3.61
N CYS A 223 23.84 7.23 -4.77
CA CYS A 223 24.80 6.88 -5.80
C CYS A 223 24.77 7.98 -6.86
N SER A 224 25.94 8.51 -7.17
CA SER A 224 26.13 9.47 -8.26
C SER A 224 27.07 8.82 -9.25
N ASP A 225 26.70 8.83 -10.52
CA ASP A 225 27.55 8.29 -11.58
C ASP A 225 27.67 9.28 -12.75
N LEU A 226 28.82 9.25 -13.42
CA LEU A 226 29.15 10.10 -14.55
C LEU A 226 29.45 9.22 -15.75
N LEU A 227 28.60 9.29 -16.76
CA LEU A 227 28.77 8.62 -18.03
C LEU A 227 29.35 9.57 -19.06
N VAL A 228 30.47 9.17 -19.66
CA VAL A 228 31.09 9.92 -20.75
C VAL A 228 30.74 9.28 -22.08
N MET A 229 30.13 10.04 -22.98
CA MET A 229 29.77 9.57 -24.32
C MET A 229 31.00 9.67 -25.23
N HIS A 230 31.86 8.64 -25.21
CA HIS A 230 33.04 8.55 -26.07
C HIS A 230 33.43 7.08 -26.32
N PRO A 231 33.95 6.71 -27.52
CA PRO A 231 34.35 5.33 -27.84
C PRO A 231 35.38 4.71 -26.90
N SER A 232 36.18 5.55 -26.22
CA SER A 232 37.20 5.13 -25.25
C SER A 232 36.67 4.96 -23.82
N GLY A 233 35.38 5.18 -23.54
CA GLY A 233 34.80 5.11 -22.19
C GLY A 233 33.59 4.18 -22.09
N PRO A 234 33.46 3.46 -20.97
CA PRO A 234 32.40 3.80 -20.02
C PRO A 234 32.90 4.35 -18.67
N PHE A 235 34.17 4.11 -18.32
CA PHE A 235 34.80 4.62 -17.10
C PHE A 235 36.16 5.23 -17.45
N PHE A 236 36.32 6.53 -17.19
CA PHE A 236 37.65 7.13 -17.16
C PHE A 236 38.28 6.79 -15.80
N SER A 237 39.04 5.70 -15.72
CA SER A 237 39.94 5.49 -14.58
C SER A 237 41.13 6.41 -14.77
N LEU A 238 41.25 7.44 -13.92
CA LEU A 238 42.49 8.18 -13.83
C LEU A 238 43.60 7.20 -13.41
N THR A 239 44.72 7.22 -14.11
CA THR A 239 45.94 6.58 -13.58
C THR A 239 46.31 7.23 -12.25
N ASP A 240 47.04 6.53 -11.38
CA ASP A 240 47.48 7.09 -10.09
C ASP A 240 48.16 8.46 -10.24
N LYS A 241 48.84 8.67 -11.37
CA LYS A 241 49.46 9.93 -11.74
C LYS A 241 48.44 11.02 -12.07
N GLU A 242 47.47 10.73 -12.94
CA GLU A 242 46.42 11.69 -13.33
C GLU A 242 45.51 12.04 -12.15
N TYR A 243 45.20 11.08 -11.28
CA TYR A 243 44.45 11.30 -10.05
C TYR A 243 45.21 12.22 -9.08
N SER A 244 46.51 11.98 -8.91
CA SER A 244 47.39 12.82 -8.09
C SER A 244 47.53 14.23 -8.65
N GLU A 245 47.53 14.41 -9.97
CA GLU A 245 47.55 15.72 -10.62
C GLU A 245 46.21 16.46 -10.52
N ALA A 246 45.08 15.75 -10.63
CA ALA A 246 43.74 16.31 -10.42
C ALA A 246 43.58 16.82 -8.98
N LEU A 247 44.00 16.04 -7.98
CA LEU A 247 43.96 16.44 -6.56
C LEU A 247 44.78 17.70 -6.28
N LYS A 248 45.90 17.93 -6.99
CA LYS A 248 46.70 19.16 -6.86
C LYS A 248 45.94 20.38 -7.37
N LYS A 249 45.19 20.27 -8.46
CA LYS A 249 44.38 21.36 -9.03
C LYS A 249 43.12 21.67 -8.22
N ILE A 250 42.55 20.66 -7.55
CA ILE A 250 41.35 20.80 -6.71
C ILE A 250 41.66 21.45 -5.33
N SER A 251 42.93 21.76 -5.03
CA SER A 251 43.34 22.41 -3.78
C SER A 251 42.71 23.80 -3.54
N GLU A 252 42.03 24.39 -4.52
CA GLU A 252 41.26 25.64 -4.40
C GLU A 252 39.82 25.44 -3.87
N PHE A 253 39.32 24.20 -3.73
CA PHE A 253 37.96 23.87 -3.27
C PHE A 253 37.94 23.05 -1.96
N LYS A 254 38.85 23.35 -1.03
CA LYS A 254 38.69 22.89 0.36
C LYS A 254 37.86 23.91 1.14
N VAL A 255 36.62 23.51 1.45
CA VAL A 255 35.78 24.05 2.53
C VAL A 255 36.50 23.94 3.87
#